data_AF-A0A1H8YGM6-F1
#
_entry.id   AF-A0A1H8YGM6-F1
#
_cell.length_a   1.000
_cell.length_b   1.000
_cell.length_c   1.000
_cell.angle_alpha   90.00
_cell.angle_beta   90.00
_cell.angle_gamma   90.00
#
_symmetry.space_group_name_H-M   'P 1'
#
loop_
_entity.id
_entity.type
_entity.pdbx_description
1 polymer ?
#
loop_
_entity_poly.entity_id
_entity_poly.type
_entity_poly.pdbx_seq_one_letter_code
_entity_poly.pdbx_strand_id
1 'polypeptide(L)'
;MCERLAHTLTMEDRERAGRQASPTGAIVDAQAARSGGVGMAGARGYDPARSVVGRKRHALTDTDGRLLVAAVRRHDKLGSPAFVVQA
;
A
#
# COMPACT_ATOMS: atom_id res chain seq x y z
N MET A 1 -2.41 5.71 13.20
CA MET A 1 -2.54 4.70 14.27
C MET A 1 -2.14 3.32 13.75
N CYS A 2 -2.73 2.85 12.65
CA CYS A 2 -2.41 1.53 12.08
C CYS A 2 -0.95 1.38 11.61
N GLU A 3 -0.34 2.43 11.05
CA GLU A 3 1.05 2.36 10.53
C GLU A 3 2.07 2.02 11.62
N ARG A 4 1.98 2.66 12.80
CA ARG A 4 2.89 2.35 13.93
C ARG A 4 2.70 0.92 14.44
N LEU A 5 1.45 0.46 14.53
CA LEU A 5 1.15 -0.92 14.95
C LEU A 5 1.69 -1.94 13.95
N ALA A 6 1.44 -1.73 12.65
CA ALA A 6 1.94 -2.59 11.59
C ALA A 6 3.48 -2.62 11.57
N HIS A 7 4.13 -1.47 11.78
CA HIS A 7 5.58 -1.40 11.90
C HIS A 7 6.10 -2.24 13.06
N THR A 8 5.61 -2.02 14.29
CA THR A 8 6.06 -2.76 15.47
C THR A 8 5.84 -4.27 15.32
N LEU A 9 4.66 -4.71 14.89
CA LEU A 9 4.36 -6.13 14.69
C LEU A 9 5.21 -6.75 13.59
N THR A 10 5.51 -6.00 12.52
CA THR A 10 6.38 -6.48 11.44
C THR A 10 7.81 -6.66 11.92
N MET A 11 8.36 -5.72 12.70
CA MET A 11 9.70 -5.83 13.25
C MET A 11 9.82 -7.04 14.19
N GLU A 12 8.86 -7.21 15.10
CA GLU A 12 8.83 -8.35 16.02
C GLU A 12 8.72 -9.69 15.28
N ASP A 13 7.84 -9.78 14.28
CA ASP A 13 7.65 -11.03 13.52
C ASP A 13 8.87 -11.37 12.66
N ARG A 14 9.60 -10.37 12.16
CA ARG A 14 10.85 -10.58 11.43
C ARG A 14 11.94 -11.17 12.32
N GLU A 15 12.10 -10.65 13.53
CA GLU A 15 13.04 -11.22 14.51
C GLU A 15 12.66 -12.66 14.87
N ARG A 16 11.36 -12.94 15.08
CA ARG A 16 10.86 -14.30 15.32
C ARG A 16 11.12 -15.26 14.17
N ALA A 17 11.12 -14.76 12.94
CA ALA A 17 11.48 -15.52 11.74
C ALA A 17 13.00 -15.62 11.50
N GLY A 18 13.84 -15.17 12.44
CA GLY A 18 15.29 -15.21 12.33
C GLY A 18 15.86 -14.21 11.32
N ARG A 19 15.11 -13.15 11.00
CA ARG A 19 15.52 -12.07 10.11
C ARG A 19 15.92 -10.84 10.92
N GLN A 20 16.72 -9.95 10.32
CA GLN A 20 16.93 -8.61 10.89
C GLN A 20 15.60 -7.87 10.95
N ALA A 21 15.33 -7.21 12.08
CA ALA A 21 14.11 -6.43 12.31
C ALA A 21 13.85 -5.51 11.12
N SER A 22 14.77 -4.59 10.83
CA SER A 22 14.66 -3.72 9.66
C SER A 22 14.69 -4.52 8.36
N PRO A 23 13.67 -4.40 7.48
CA PRO A 23 13.73 -4.96 6.15
C PRO A 23 14.75 -4.20 5.29
N THR A 24 15.43 -4.91 4.40
CA THR A 24 16.41 -4.35 3.47
C THR A 24 15.88 -4.23 2.03
N GLY A 25 14.70 -4.81 1.76
CA GLY A 25 14.02 -4.77 0.47
C GLY A 25 12.51 -4.88 0.63
N ALA A 26 11.78 -4.44 -0.40
CA ALA A 26 10.33 -4.44 -0.42
C ALA A 26 9.76 -4.80 -1.80
N ILE A 27 8.62 -5.48 -1.82
CA ILE A 27 7.81 -5.77 -3.01
C ILE A 27 6.69 -4.73 -3.08
N VAL A 28 6.52 -4.09 -4.24
CA VAL A 28 5.49 -3.08 -4.47
C VAL A 28 4.37 -3.67 -5.31
N ASP A 29 3.15 -3.66 -4.80
CA ASP A 29 1.93 -3.89 -5.58
C ASP A 29 1.14 -2.59 -5.76
N ALA A 30 0.60 -2.40 -6.97
CA ALA A 30 -0.22 -1.25 -7.32
C ALA A 30 -1.47 -1.74 -8.05
N GLN A 31 -2.63 -1.60 -7.40
CA GLN A 31 -3.89 -2.08 -7.93
C GLN A 31 -4.90 -0.95 -8.08
N ALA A 32 -5.53 -0.86 -9.26
CA ALA A 32 -6.73 -0.07 -9.47
C ALA A 32 -7.97 -0.93 -9.19
N ALA A 33 -8.84 -0.46 -8.30
CA ALA A 33 -10.12 -1.10 -8.00
C ALA A 33 -11.27 -0.19 -8.41
N ARG A 34 -12.28 -0.78 -9.07
CA ARG A 34 -13.52 -0.07 -9.39
C ARG A 34 -14.20 0.33 -8.09
N SER A 35 -14.56 1.60 -7.95
CA SER A 35 -15.30 2.09 -6.78
C SER A 35 -16.50 2.93 -7.21
N GLY A 36 -17.70 2.47 -6.86
CA GLY A 36 -18.97 3.14 -7.14
C GLY A 36 -20.17 2.30 -6.66
N GLY A 37 -21.29 2.97 -6.39
CA GLY A 37 -22.52 2.38 -5.85
C GLY A 37 -23.36 3.43 -5.10
N VAL A 38 -24.63 3.12 -4.81
CA VAL A 38 -25.50 3.98 -4.01
C VAL A 38 -24.86 4.20 -2.63
N GLY A 39 -24.72 5.46 -2.20
CA GLY A 39 -24.13 5.84 -0.90
C GLY A 39 -22.62 6.13 -0.90
N MET A 40 -21.91 6.00 -2.02
CA MET A 40 -20.48 6.36 -2.11
C MET A 40 -20.28 7.83 -2.49
N ALA A 41 -19.98 8.69 -1.50
CA ALA A 41 -19.73 10.12 -1.69
C ALA A 41 -18.26 10.45 -2.06
N GLY A 42 -18.06 11.57 -2.78
CA GLY A 42 -16.75 12.18 -3.06
C GLY A 42 -16.19 11.96 -4.47
N ALA A 43 -15.20 12.80 -4.83
CA ALA A 43 -14.53 12.75 -6.12
C ALA A 43 -13.72 11.45 -6.32
N ARG A 44 -13.70 10.97 -7.56
CA ARG A 44 -13.07 9.71 -7.98
C ARG A 44 -12.17 9.98 -9.17
N GLY A 45 -11.14 9.14 -9.28
CA GLY A 45 -10.22 9.21 -10.40
C GLY A 45 -10.54 8.16 -11.47
N TYR A 46 -9.91 8.30 -12.64
CA TYR A 46 -10.01 7.36 -13.74
C TYR A 46 -8.64 6.83 -14.16
N ASP A 47 -8.50 5.50 -14.20
CA ASP A 47 -7.35 4.80 -14.75
C ASP A 47 -7.52 4.58 -16.26
N PRO A 48 -6.79 5.29 -17.14
CA PRO A 48 -6.89 5.08 -18.57
C PRO A 48 -6.23 3.76 -19.02
N ALA A 49 -5.22 3.26 -18.30
CA ALA A 49 -4.54 2.02 -18.67
C ALA A 49 -5.40 0.78 -18.38
N ARG A 50 -6.32 0.88 -17.42
CA ARG A 50 -7.21 -0.23 -17.01
C ARG A 50 -8.68 0.03 -17.31
N SER A 51 -9.04 1.21 -17.82
CA SER A 51 -10.42 1.65 -18.02
C SER A 51 -11.30 1.52 -16.77
N VAL A 52 -10.75 1.89 -15.61
CA VAL A 52 -11.42 1.77 -14.30
C VAL A 52 -11.64 3.15 -13.69
N VAL A 53 -12.88 3.48 -13.36
CA VAL A 53 -13.20 4.59 -12.45
C VAL A 53 -13.12 4.09 -11.01
N GLY A 54 -12.23 4.67 -10.22
CA GLY A 54 -12.20 4.35 -8.79
C GLY A 54 -10.98 4.85 -8.04
N ARG A 55 -10.42 3.96 -7.21
CA ARG A 55 -9.28 4.26 -6.33
C ARG A 55 -8.11 3.35 -6.68
N LYS A 56 -6.91 3.88 -6.53
CA LYS A 56 -5.67 3.13 -6.68
C LYS A 56 -5.11 2.86 -5.28
N ARG A 57 -4.86 1.59 -4.98
CA ARG A 57 -4.15 1.17 -3.77
C ARG A 57 -2.73 0.79 -4.13
N HIS A 58 -1.82 1.08 -3.22
CA HIS A 58 -0.46 0.57 -3.26
C HIS A 58 -0.20 -0.14 -1.94
N ALA A 59 0.41 -1.32 -2.03
CA ALA A 59 0.88 -2.08 -0.89
C ALA A 59 2.38 -2.33 -1.06
N LEU A 60 3.15 -2.06 -0.02
CA LEU A 60 4.52 -2.54 0.10
C LEU A 60 4.55 -3.66 1.11
N THR A 61 5.22 -4.75 0.76
CA THR A 61 5.53 -5.83 1.70
C THR A 61 7.03 -6.09 1.75
N ASP A 62 7.52 -6.72 2.83
CA ASP A 62 8.85 -7.31 2.80
C ASP A 62 8.87 -8.56 1.89
N THR A 63 10.04 -9.21 1.77
CA THR A 63 10.23 -10.41 0.93
C THR A 63 9.45 -11.62 1.40
N ASP A 64 9.01 -11.62 2.66
CA ASP A 64 8.30 -12.74 3.29
C ASP A 64 6.78 -12.44 3.36
N GLY A 65 6.33 -11.30 2.81
CA GLY A 65 4.92 -10.92 2.68
C GLY A 65 4.35 -10.04 3.79
N ARG A 66 5.17 -9.55 4.73
CA ARG A 66 4.71 -8.68 5.83
C ARG A 66 4.43 -7.27 5.35
N LEU A 67 3.32 -6.67 5.77
CA LEU A 67 2.91 -5.35 5.32
C LEU A 67 3.82 -4.24 5.88
N LEU A 68 4.44 -3.46 4.99
CA LEU A 68 5.26 -2.30 5.34
C LEU A 68 4.49 -1.00 5.17
N VAL A 69 3.79 -0.84 4.04
CA VAL A 69 2.99 0.36 3.75
C VAL A 69 1.71 -0.04 3.02
N ALA A 70 0.58 0.58 3.39
CA ALA A 70 -0.65 0.51 2.63
C ALA A 70 -1.21 1.92 2.41
N ALA A 71 -1.35 2.32 1.14
CA ALA A 71 -1.87 3.64 0.79
C ALA A 71 -2.98 3.53 -0.25
N VAL A 72 -4.11 4.20 -0.01
CA VAL A 72 -5.22 4.28 -0.96
C VAL A 72 -5.42 5.73 -1.37
N ARG A 73 -5.43 5.99 -2.68
CA ARG A 73 -5.58 7.33 -3.24
C ARG A 73 -6.65 7.36 -4.33
N ARG A 74 -7.11 8.56 -4.65
CA ARG A 74 -7.84 8.81 -5.90
C ARG A 74 -6.90 8.61 -7.09
N HIS A 75 -7.48 8.29 -8.23
CA HIS A 75 -6.71 8.10 -9.46
C HIS A 75 -6.51 9.45 -10.16
N ASP A 76 -5.41 10.11 -9.82
CA ASP A 76 -5.05 11.40 -10.40
C ASP A 76 -3.70 11.23 -11.11
N LYS A 77 -3.50 11.88 -12.26
CA LYS A 77 -2.41 11.65 -13.24
C LYS A 77 -0.96 11.80 -12.72
N LEU A 78 -0.73 12.07 -11.44
CA LEU A 78 0.59 12.30 -10.84
C LEU A 78 1.12 11.03 -10.16
N GLY A 79 1.75 10.16 -10.95
CA GLY A 79 2.79 9.20 -10.53
C GLY A 79 2.49 8.22 -9.38
N SER A 80 3.33 7.20 -9.23
CA SER A 80 3.34 6.40 -8.02
C SER A 80 3.88 7.25 -6.85
N PRO A 81 3.36 7.12 -5.62
CA PRO A 81 3.95 7.77 -4.46
C PRO A 81 5.42 7.34 -4.31
N ALA A 82 6.28 8.26 -3.86
CA ALA A 82 7.55 7.86 -3.28
C ALA A 82 7.25 7.13 -1.97
N PHE A 83 7.42 5.81 -1.93
CA PHE A 83 7.33 5.03 -0.71
C PHE A 83 8.67 5.08 -0.01
N VAL A 84 8.70 5.67 1.18
CA VAL A 84 9.86 5.61 2.07
C VAL A 84 9.55 4.55 3.12
N VAL A 85 10.25 3.43 3.07
CA VAL A 85 10.26 2.46 4.17
C VAL A 85 11.27 2.99 5.18
N GLN A 86 10.79 3.42 6.34
CA GLN A 86 11.67 3.79 7.44
C GLN A 86 12.23 2.50 8.06
N ALA A 87 13.54 2.49 8.30
CA ALA A 87 14.24 1.44 9.03
C ALA A 87 14.03 1.56 10.54
#